data_AF-A0A6H9YUW0-F1
#
_entry.id   AF-A0A6H9YUW0-F1
#
_cell.length_a   1.000
_cell.length_b   1.000
_cell.length_c   1.000
_cell.angle_alpha   90.00
_cell.angle_beta   90.00
_cell.angle_gamma   90.00
#
_symmetry.space_group_name_H-M   'P 1'
#
loop_
_entity.id
_entity.type
_entity.pdbx_description
1 polymer ?
#
loop_
_entity_poly.entity_id
_entity_poly.type
_entity_poly.pdbx_seq_one_letter_code
_entity_poly.pdbx_strand_id
1 'polypeptide(L)'
;MFPRPRTRRVFTGGVAGAAATVLLAAGAAWACPPDPGATQTKTAGAAQAAAGEGRDLNSHAGHGPGEVGKTSTQVSDAIKGVERVGNVPDAKEGTSLVFMDYGKGRHKRTIMFVSGRFGLKAYDVSADPRSPKFVGSFDLPGFWQGEDTEADHKRKIIYLSRDPRAFGGTTNTGESGVYVIDVSKPESLKQIAYQVLPAGHTTSCVNDCQYLWTGGPAKADWQPADWGGRPVWVTDVRNPRKPKVFKDPIDTGRNDGKTDYTHDIQVDSSGIAWASGRGGVRGYHTYGWRYDPVLKKVRKAVPWNPVPYAGGGLDEATVNSSFMHNSFRPVGRTADQGPDPRKWGRGQTIVITEETFNDGCANDGLLVIASLKGSYGGQGWRSTPENKFRLRTLGTWGVAGKEGSRPDTDDCSAHYFDVKNGILAQAFYTQGTRFLDVRDPTNIKQIAYYRPDDARTWAAYYHGKYIYVVDHARGIDVLKAGF
;
A
#
# COMPACT_ATOMS: atom_id res chain seq x y z
N MET A 1 -0.61 -42.76 38.55
CA MET A 1 -1.26 -43.67 39.52
C MET A 1 -2.39 -42.87 40.16
N PHE A 2 -3.64 -43.36 40.04
CA PHE A 2 -4.91 -42.87 40.64
C PHE A 2 -5.55 -41.57 40.10
N PRO A 3 -6.91 -41.47 40.04
CA PRO A 3 -7.63 -41.49 38.76
C PRO A 3 -8.73 -40.40 38.58
N ARG A 4 -9.38 -40.43 37.40
CA ARG A 4 -10.63 -39.70 37.02
C ARG A 4 -11.81 -39.97 37.96
N PRO A 5 -12.89 -39.17 37.82
CA PRO A 5 -14.10 -39.79 37.27
C PRO A 5 -14.78 -38.99 36.14
N ARG A 6 -15.40 -39.77 35.24
CA ARG A 6 -16.41 -39.38 34.25
C ARG A 6 -17.79 -39.42 34.91
N THR A 7 -18.70 -38.57 34.47
CA THR A 7 -20.15 -38.85 34.52
C THR A 7 -20.81 -38.48 33.20
N ARG A 8 -21.68 -39.38 32.75
CA ARG A 8 -22.47 -39.38 31.52
C ARG A 8 -23.84 -39.96 31.91
N ARG A 9 -24.94 -39.33 31.49
CA ARG A 9 -26.29 -39.89 31.16
C ARG A 9 -27.29 -38.71 31.12
N VAL A 10 -27.98 -38.39 30.02
CA VAL A 10 -29.00 -39.08 29.18
C VAL A 10 -30.43 -38.71 29.61
N PHE A 11 -31.11 -38.01 28.67
CA PHE A 11 -32.52 -37.96 28.25
C PHE A 11 -33.67 -38.40 29.16
N THR A 12 -34.72 -37.56 29.18
CA THR A 12 -36.13 -37.74 28.73
C THR A 12 -36.84 -36.36 28.90
N GLY A 13 -37.82 -35.89 28.15
CA GLY A 13 -38.68 -36.45 27.10
C GLY A 13 -40.10 -35.88 27.25
N GLY A 14 -40.51 -34.96 26.34
CA GLY A 14 -41.90 -34.77 25.90
C GLY A 14 -42.78 -33.74 26.64
N VAL A 15 -43.88 -33.21 26.09
CA VAL A 15 -44.51 -33.07 24.76
C VAL A 15 -45.71 -32.12 25.00
N ALA A 16 -45.97 -31.17 24.09
CA ALA A 16 -47.29 -30.70 23.61
C ALA A 16 -47.10 -29.29 23.01
N GLY A 17 -47.47 -28.93 21.77
CA GLY A 17 -48.45 -29.51 20.85
C GLY A 17 -49.53 -28.46 20.56
N ALA A 18 -49.42 -27.73 19.45
CA ALA A 18 -50.57 -27.13 18.74
C ALA A 18 -50.13 -26.68 17.33
N ALA A 19 -50.75 -27.28 16.33
CA ALA A 19 -50.58 -27.01 14.91
C ALA A 19 -51.70 -26.10 14.39
N ALA A 20 -51.40 -25.30 13.37
CA ALA A 20 -52.38 -24.85 12.37
C ALA A 20 -51.66 -24.63 11.02
N THR A 21 -52.04 -25.46 10.07
CA THR A 21 -51.66 -25.53 8.64
C THR A 21 -52.33 -24.46 7.78
N VAL A 22 -51.99 -24.47 6.46
CA VAL A 22 -52.63 -23.86 5.26
C VAL A 22 -51.78 -22.69 4.73
N LEU A 23 -51.27 -22.59 3.48
CA LEU A 23 -51.55 -23.22 2.18
C LEU A 23 -50.30 -23.09 1.26
N LEU A 24 -50.13 -24.03 0.33
CA LEU A 24 -49.16 -24.01 -0.77
C LEU A 24 -49.60 -23.05 -1.89
N ALA A 25 -48.67 -22.27 -2.43
CA ALA A 25 -48.74 -21.74 -3.79
C ALA A 25 -47.35 -21.77 -4.43
N ALA A 26 -47.21 -22.58 -5.48
CA ALA A 26 -46.07 -22.56 -6.39
C ALA A 26 -46.16 -21.33 -7.30
N GLY A 27 -45.04 -20.67 -7.56
CA GLY A 27 -44.98 -19.48 -8.43
C GLY A 27 -43.59 -19.24 -8.98
N ALA A 28 -43.39 -19.71 -10.22
CA ALA A 28 -42.48 -19.28 -11.28
C ALA A 28 -41.18 -18.52 -10.94
N ALA A 29 -40.06 -19.11 -11.39
CA ALA A 29 -38.86 -18.39 -11.77
C ALA A 29 -39.20 -17.27 -12.78
N TRP A 30 -38.78 -16.05 -12.48
CA TRP A 30 -38.75 -14.94 -13.43
C TRP A 30 -37.33 -14.40 -13.54
N ALA A 31 -36.85 -14.42 -14.78
CA ALA A 31 -35.58 -13.90 -15.22
C ALA A 31 -35.44 -12.41 -14.89
N CYS A 32 -34.21 -11.99 -14.60
CA CYS A 32 -33.84 -10.57 -14.53
C CYS A 32 -34.26 -9.85 -15.83
N PRO A 33 -34.97 -8.71 -15.75
CA PRO A 33 -35.18 -7.84 -16.90
C PRO A 33 -33.86 -7.22 -17.36
N PRO A 34 -33.68 -6.96 -18.67
CA PRO A 34 -32.48 -6.33 -19.21
C PRO A 34 -32.39 -4.85 -18.81
N ASP A 35 -31.14 -4.41 -18.67
CA ASP A 35 -30.67 -3.07 -18.33
C ASP A 35 -31.27 -1.97 -19.25
N PRO A 36 -31.97 -0.94 -18.74
CA PRO A 36 -32.31 0.22 -19.54
C PRO A 36 -31.11 1.18 -19.54
N GLY A 37 -30.49 1.30 -20.72
CA GLY A 37 -29.29 2.09 -20.97
C GLY A 37 -29.32 3.49 -20.35
N ALA A 38 -28.28 3.79 -19.57
CA ALA A 38 -28.03 5.12 -19.06
C ALA A 38 -27.57 6.06 -20.18
N THR A 39 -28.52 6.84 -20.71
CA THR A 39 -28.26 8.04 -21.48
C THR A 39 -27.51 9.05 -20.60
N GLN A 40 -26.26 9.36 -20.98
CA GLN A 40 -25.48 10.42 -20.35
C GLN A 40 -26.21 11.76 -20.50
N THR A 41 -26.69 12.31 -19.40
CA THR A 41 -27.12 13.71 -19.32
C THR A 41 -26.13 14.47 -18.45
N LYS A 42 -25.30 15.28 -19.11
CA LYS A 42 -24.50 16.34 -18.48
C LYS A 42 -25.45 17.30 -17.78
N THR A 43 -25.37 17.38 -16.46
CA THR A 43 -25.90 18.53 -15.71
C THR A 43 -24.76 19.16 -14.93
N ALA A 44 -24.41 20.37 -15.38
CA ALA A 44 -23.54 21.28 -14.64
C ALA A 44 -24.31 21.80 -13.42
N GLY A 45 -23.76 21.60 -12.22
CA GLY A 45 -24.28 22.10 -10.96
C GLY A 45 -23.12 22.67 -10.14
N ALA A 46 -23.25 23.95 -9.78
CA ALA A 46 -22.23 24.84 -9.23
C ALA A 46 -21.36 24.26 -8.09
N ALA A 47 -20.04 24.27 -8.31
CA ALA A 47 -19.04 24.32 -7.25
C ALA A 47 -18.20 25.58 -7.47
N GLN A 48 -18.34 26.54 -6.58
CA GLN A 48 -17.47 27.71 -6.53
C GLN A 48 -17.01 27.91 -5.09
N ALA A 49 -15.69 28.13 -4.97
CA ALA A 49 -14.89 28.44 -3.78
C ALA A 49 -14.31 27.28 -2.96
N ALA A 50 -13.34 26.57 -3.55
CA ALA A 50 -12.10 26.16 -2.87
C ALA A 50 -11.00 26.02 -3.93
N ALA A 51 -10.29 27.11 -4.20
CA ALA A 51 -9.14 27.10 -5.10
C ALA A 51 -7.93 26.49 -4.36
N GLY A 52 -7.32 25.44 -4.92
CA GLY A 52 -5.95 25.04 -4.59
C GLY A 52 -5.71 23.60 -4.10
N GLU A 53 -6.72 22.78 -3.85
CA GLU A 53 -6.51 21.38 -3.43
C GLU A 53 -7.07 20.45 -4.50
N GLY A 54 -6.18 19.69 -5.16
CA GLY A 54 -6.46 18.85 -6.32
C GLY A 54 -7.63 17.88 -6.14
N ARG A 55 -8.12 17.36 -7.26
CA ARG A 55 -9.16 16.31 -7.37
C ARG A 55 -8.83 15.01 -6.59
N ASP A 56 -7.66 14.96 -5.97
CA ASP A 56 -6.99 13.91 -5.21
C ASP A 56 -7.90 13.00 -4.39
N LEU A 57 -8.79 13.53 -3.53
CA LEU A 57 -9.53 12.65 -2.60
C LEU A 57 -10.56 11.76 -3.32
N ASN A 58 -11.09 12.21 -4.46
CA ASN A 58 -12.04 11.45 -5.27
C ASN A 58 -11.37 10.71 -6.45
N SER A 59 -10.21 11.17 -6.94
CA SER A 59 -9.45 10.46 -7.99
C SER A 59 -8.62 9.28 -7.44
N HIS A 60 -8.10 9.36 -6.20
CA HIS A 60 -7.56 8.19 -5.47
C HIS A 60 -8.63 7.08 -5.25
N ALA A 61 -9.90 7.37 -5.54
CA ALA A 61 -11.02 6.44 -5.47
C ALA A 61 -11.53 5.97 -6.85
N GLY A 62 -10.96 6.46 -7.95
CA GLY A 62 -11.52 6.36 -9.30
C GLY A 62 -10.93 5.29 -10.22
N HIS A 63 -9.83 4.62 -9.88
CA HIS A 63 -9.24 3.56 -10.72
C HIS A 63 -10.00 2.23 -10.57
N GLY A 64 -11.32 2.32 -10.71
CA GLY A 64 -12.19 1.25 -11.16
C GLY A 64 -12.01 0.98 -12.66
N PRO A 65 -12.78 0.04 -13.23
CA PRO A 65 -12.52 -0.62 -14.53
C PRO A 65 -12.56 0.27 -15.81
N GLY A 66 -12.57 1.61 -15.71
CA GLY A 66 -12.83 2.53 -16.83
C GLY A 66 -11.78 2.54 -17.96
N GLU A 67 -10.55 2.11 -17.69
CA GLU A 67 -9.50 1.87 -18.71
C GLU A 67 -9.14 0.37 -18.86
N VAL A 68 -10.06 -0.50 -18.44
CA VAL A 68 -10.29 -1.92 -18.79
C VAL A 68 -9.90 -2.34 -20.19
N GLY A 69 -8.62 -2.56 -20.52
CA GLY A 69 -8.28 -3.27 -21.74
C GLY A 69 -8.71 -2.53 -23.02
N LYS A 70 -8.59 -1.20 -23.04
CA LYS A 70 -8.56 -0.48 -24.32
C LYS A 70 -7.22 -0.76 -25.01
N THR A 71 -7.06 -1.95 -25.55
CA THR A 71 -6.08 -2.23 -26.60
C THR A 71 -6.55 -1.47 -27.84
N SER A 72 -6.05 -0.25 -28.02
CA SER A 72 -6.20 0.40 -29.31
C SER A 72 -5.23 -0.28 -30.29
N THR A 73 -5.61 -0.43 -31.56
CA THR A 73 -4.72 -0.93 -32.62
C THR A 73 -3.50 -0.02 -32.85
N GLN A 74 -3.41 1.13 -32.15
CA GLN A 74 -2.26 2.03 -32.14
C GLN A 74 -1.32 1.82 -30.94
N VAL A 75 -1.65 0.93 -30.01
CA VAL A 75 -0.81 0.62 -28.86
C VAL A 75 -0.06 -0.69 -29.09
N SER A 76 1.26 -0.62 -28.99
CA SER A 76 2.13 -1.80 -28.91
C SER A 76 2.87 -1.84 -27.59
N ASP A 77 3.26 -3.06 -27.23
CA ASP A 77 4.26 -3.31 -26.18
C ASP A 77 5.48 -2.41 -26.40
N ALA A 78 5.96 -1.79 -25.33
CA ALA A 78 7.25 -1.13 -25.30
C ALA A 78 8.09 -1.78 -24.20
N ILE A 79 9.15 -2.48 -24.59
CA ILE A 79 10.01 -3.21 -23.69
C ILE A 79 11.47 -2.94 -24.06
N LYS A 80 12.30 -2.61 -23.07
CA LYS A 80 13.74 -2.39 -23.24
C LYS A 80 14.50 -2.83 -22.01
N GLY A 81 15.60 -3.56 -22.20
CA GLY A 81 16.55 -3.93 -21.13
C GLY A 81 16.04 -4.99 -20.14
N VAL A 82 14.84 -5.53 -20.36
CA VAL A 82 14.25 -6.63 -19.58
C VAL A 82 13.51 -7.59 -20.49
N GLU A 83 13.33 -8.82 -20.03
CA GLU A 83 12.62 -9.88 -20.74
C GLU A 83 11.52 -10.46 -19.83
N ARG A 84 10.29 -10.62 -20.35
CA ARG A 84 9.25 -11.38 -19.65
C ARG A 84 9.54 -12.86 -19.79
N VAL A 85 9.80 -13.52 -18.68
CA VAL A 85 10.21 -14.93 -18.61
C VAL A 85 9.15 -15.83 -17.95
N GLY A 86 8.06 -15.25 -17.45
CA GLY A 86 6.99 -15.96 -16.74
C GLY A 86 5.77 -15.07 -16.48
N ASN A 87 4.65 -15.69 -16.09
CA ASN A 87 3.43 -15.00 -15.69
C ASN A 87 2.58 -15.88 -14.75
N VAL A 88 1.80 -15.24 -13.87
CA VAL A 88 0.80 -15.83 -12.98
C VAL A 88 -0.55 -15.16 -13.24
N PRO A 89 -1.33 -15.64 -14.23
CA PRO A 89 -2.50 -14.92 -14.74
C PRO A 89 -3.72 -15.05 -13.83
N ASP A 90 -3.76 -16.03 -12.93
CA ASP A 90 -4.85 -16.21 -11.98
C ASP A 90 -4.76 -15.21 -10.80
N ALA A 91 -3.65 -14.48 -10.68
CA ALA A 91 -3.43 -13.44 -9.68
C ALA A 91 -3.84 -12.02 -10.14
N LYS A 92 -4.68 -11.91 -11.18
CA LYS A 92 -5.28 -10.64 -11.62
C LYS A 92 -6.00 -9.94 -10.46
N GLU A 93 -6.05 -8.61 -10.53
CA GLU A 93 -6.49 -7.74 -9.43
C GLU A 93 -5.62 -7.84 -8.16
N GLY A 94 -4.37 -8.26 -8.32
CA GLY A 94 -3.35 -8.20 -7.26
C GLY A 94 -2.89 -6.76 -7.00
N THR A 95 -2.57 -6.45 -5.76
CA THR A 95 -2.12 -5.12 -5.31
C THR A 95 -0.73 -5.13 -4.69
N SER A 96 -0.30 -6.23 -4.04
CA SER A 96 1.04 -6.32 -3.46
C SER A 96 1.53 -7.76 -3.28
N LEU A 97 2.84 -7.91 -3.01
CA LEU A 97 3.51 -9.20 -2.83
C LEU A 97 4.26 -9.29 -1.51
N VAL A 98 4.27 -10.50 -0.93
CA VAL A 98 5.18 -10.87 0.16
C VAL A 98 5.88 -12.19 -0.19
N PHE A 99 7.20 -12.23 -0.10
CA PHE A 99 7.97 -13.47 -0.19
C PHE A 99 8.31 -13.99 1.19
N MET A 100 7.99 -15.26 1.47
CA MET A 100 8.25 -15.86 2.77
C MET A 100 8.87 -17.26 2.65
N ASP A 101 9.95 -17.47 3.40
CA ASP A 101 10.67 -18.74 3.44
C ASP A 101 10.12 -19.71 4.49
N TYR A 102 10.04 -20.99 4.14
CA TYR A 102 9.60 -22.11 4.97
C TYR A 102 10.65 -23.22 4.96
N GLY A 103 10.82 -23.92 6.08
CA GLY A 103 11.84 -24.96 6.20
C GLY A 103 13.28 -24.41 6.14
N LYS A 104 14.24 -25.31 5.96
CA LYS A 104 15.69 -25.01 5.89
C LYS A 104 16.40 -25.97 4.94
N GLY A 105 17.57 -25.57 4.44
CA GLY A 105 18.43 -26.40 3.60
C GLY A 105 17.72 -26.87 2.32
N ARG A 106 17.86 -28.15 1.98
CA ARG A 106 17.24 -28.78 0.80
C ARG A 106 15.70 -28.79 0.81
N HIS A 107 15.09 -28.59 1.97
CA HIS A 107 13.62 -28.53 2.14
C HIS A 107 13.11 -27.09 2.24
N LYS A 108 13.98 -26.11 1.97
CA LYS A 108 13.58 -24.71 1.96
C LYS A 108 12.59 -24.49 0.82
N ARG A 109 11.43 -23.92 1.15
CA ARG A 109 10.47 -23.41 0.18
C ARG A 109 10.36 -21.90 0.32
N THR A 110 10.21 -21.20 -0.78
CA THR A 110 9.87 -19.78 -0.80
C THR A 110 8.49 -19.64 -1.40
N ILE A 111 7.59 -19.02 -0.65
CA ILE A 111 6.20 -18.80 -1.04
C ILE A 111 6.01 -17.32 -1.30
N MET A 112 5.53 -17.00 -2.49
CA MET A 112 5.04 -15.68 -2.88
C MET A 112 3.56 -15.60 -2.51
N PHE A 113 3.21 -14.71 -1.60
CA PHE A 113 1.84 -14.35 -1.28
C PHE A 113 1.44 -13.13 -2.10
N VAL A 114 0.25 -13.17 -2.68
CA VAL A 114 -0.33 -12.08 -3.46
C VAL A 114 -1.61 -11.63 -2.75
N SER A 115 -1.65 -10.37 -2.32
CA SER A 115 -2.91 -9.75 -1.90
C SER A 115 -3.60 -9.12 -3.11
N GLY A 116 -4.92 -9.11 -3.12
CA GLY A 116 -5.70 -8.52 -4.20
C GLY A 116 -7.18 -8.57 -3.90
N ARG A 117 -8.04 -8.19 -4.87
CA ARG A 117 -9.50 -8.16 -4.67
C ARG A 117 -10.15 -9.50 -4.32
N PHE A 118 -9.42 -10.58 -4.54
CA PHE A 118 -9.78 -11.94 -4.20
C PHE A 118 -9.42 -12.34 -2.75
N GLY A 119 -8.72 -11.49 -1.99
CA GLY A 119 -8.15 -11.82 -0.68
C GLY A 119 -6.66 -12.10 -0.77
N LEU A 120 -6.23 -13.32 -0.43
CA LEU A 120 -4.82 -13.71 -0.38
C LEU A 120 -4.60 -15.04 -1.09
N LYS A 121 -3.65 -15.09 -2.03
CA LYS A 121 -3.22 -16.32 -2.71
C LYS A 121 -1.76 -16.61 -2.41
N ALA A 122 -1.39 -17.88 -2.37
CA ALA A 122 -0.04 -18.36 -2.11
C ALA A 122 0.48 -19.17 -3.30
N TYR A 123 1.70 -18.85 -3.74
CA TYR A 123 2.38 -19.52 -4.86
C TYR A 123 3.78 -19.94 -4.44
N ASP A 124 4.15 -21.19 -4.71
CA ASP A 124 5.49 -21.72 -4.50
C ASP A 124 6.41 -21.31 -5.66
N VAL A 125 7.46 -20.56 -5.35
CA VAL A 125 8.46 -20.09 -6.32
C VAL A 125 9.78 -20.85 -6.24
N SER A 126 9.86 -21.91 -5.43
CA SER A 126 11.12 -22.57 -5.08
C SER A 126 11.73 -23.36 -6.22
N ALA A 127 10.89 -24.06 -7.00
CA ALA A 127 11.34 -24.96 -8.06
C ALA A 127 11.66 -24.21 -9.35
N ASP A 128 10.73 -23.37 -9.82
CA ASP A 128 10.95 -22.45 -10.92
C ASP A 128 10.30 -21.09 -10.60
N PRO A 129 11.10 -20.07 -10.24
CA PRO A 129 10.59 -18.74 -9.96
C PRO A 129 9.80 -18.11 -11.13
N ARG A 130 10.00 -18.58 -12.36
CA ARG A 130 9.29 -18.11 -13.58
C ARG A 130 7.92 -18.73 -13.76
N SER A 131 7.66 -19.86 -13.11
CA SER A 131 6.37 -20.54 -13.12
C SER A 131 5.92 -20.84 -11.68
N PRO A 132 5.55 -19.79 -10.92
CA PRO A 132 5.04 -19.96 -9.56
C PRO A 132 3.85 -20.93 -9.53
N LYS A 133 3.91 -21.93 -8.65
CA LYS A 133 2.85 -22.94 -8.53
C LYS A 133 1.86 -22.57 -7.44
N PHE A 134 0.57 -22.50 -7.74
CA PHE A 134 -0.45 -22.25 -6.72
C PHE A 134 -0.38 -23.29 -5.58
N VAL A 135 -0.56 -22.82 -4.34
CA VAL A 135 -0.45 -23.63 -3.10
C VAL A 135 -1.72 -23.58 -2.27
N GLY A 136 -2.32 -22.39 -2.14
CA GLY A 136 -3.50 -22.18 -1.31
C GLY A 136 -4.00 -20.75 -1.37
N SER A 137 -5.19 -20.52 -0.85
CA SER A 137 -5.80 -19.18 -0.78
C SER A 137 -6.58 -18.98 0.52
N PHE A 138 -6.83 -17.71 0.81
CA PHE A 138 -7.83 -17.24 1.74
C PHE A 138 -8.74 -16.31 0.93
N ASP A 139 -9.93 -16.81 0.60
CA ASP A 139 -10.85 -16.13 -0.31
C ASP A 139 -11.60 -15.03 0.44
N LEU A 140 -11.48 -13.81 -0.05
CA LEU A 140 -12.13 -12.63 0.50
C LEU A 140 -12.62 -11.74 -0.66
N PRO A 141 -13.61 -12.21 -1.45
CA PRO A 141 -14.08 -11.49 -2.62
C PRO A 141 -14.68 -10.13 -2.26
N GLY A 142 -14.24 -9.08 -2.96
CA GLY A 142 -14.62 -7.70 -2.67
C GLY A 142 -13.69 -7.01 -1.66
N PHE A 143 -12.60 -7.68 -1.25
CA PHE A 143 -11.53 -7.05 -0.49
C PHE A 143 -10.91 -5.89 -1.28
N TRP A 144 -10.61 -4.82 -0.56
CA TRP A 144 -10.04 -3.59 -1.09
C TRP A 144 -9.50 -2.80 0.11
N GLN A 145 -8.49 -1.95 0.02
CA GLN A 145 -7.20 -2.27 -0.55
C GLN A 145 -6.31 -2.72 0.61
N GLY A 146 -5.43 -3.67 0.32
CA GLY A 146 -4.28 -4.02 1.15
C GLY A 146 -3.02 -3.75 0.32
N GLU A 147 -2.79 -2.47 0.03
CA GLU A 147 -1.56 -1.99 -0.59
C GLU A 147 -0.41 -2.16 0.40
N ASP A 148 0.78 -2.49 -0.11
CA ASP A 148 1.97 -2.89 0.66
C ASP A 148 1.67 -3.88 1.80
N THR A 149 1.28 -5.11 1.45
CA THR A 149 0.94 -6.13 2.45
C THR A 149 2.14 -6.49 3.32
N GLU A 150 1.94 -6.41 4.63
CA GLU A 150 2.97 -6.73 5.61
C GLU A 150 2.90 -8.15 6.16
N ALA A 151 4.06 -8.62 6.63
CA ALA A 151 4.16 -9.94 7.20
C ALA A 151 5.12 -10.06 8.38
N ASP A 152 4.67 -10.79 9.40
CA ASP A 152 5.57 -11.33 10.41
C ASP A 152 6.16 -12.66 9.91
N HIS A 153 7.37 -12.59 9.35
CA HIS A 153 8.08 -13.76 8.83
C HIS A 153 8.45 -14.78 9.92
N LYS A 154 8.55 -14.38 11.20
CA LYS A 154 8.91 -15.27 12.32
C LYS A 154 7.70 -16.06 12.80
N ARG A 155 6.57 -15.37 13.01
CA ARG A 155 5.30 -15.97 13.46
C ARG A 155 4.47 -16.54 12.31
N LYS A 156 4.86 -16.30 11.06
CA LYS A 156 4.16 -16.72 9.84
C LYS A 156 2.75 -16.14 9.79
N ILE A 157 2.68 -14.81 9.85
CA ILE A 157 1.43 -14.06 9.82
C ILE A 157 1.49 -13.04 8.70
N ILE A 158 0.39 -12.87 7.98
CA ILE A 158 0.17 -11.78 7.04
C ILE A 158 -0.95 -10.87 7.57
N TYR A 159 -0.75 -9.56 7.44
CA TYR A 159 -1.70 -8.54 7.85
C TYR A 159 -2.31 -7.91 6.60
N LEU A 160 -3.62 -8.10 6.40
CA LEU A 160 -4.33 -7.48 5.28
C LEU A 160 -5.12 -6.28 5.81
N SER A 161 -4.67 -5.08 5.45
CA SER A 161 -5.42 -3.86 5.72
C SER A 161 -6.71 -3.85 4.90
N ARG A 162 -7.85 -3.55 5.52
CA ARG A 162 -9.14 -3.38 4.87
C ARG A 162 -9.42 -1.90 4.74
N ASP A 163 -9.49 -1.43 3.50
CA ASP A 163 -9.98 -0.10 3.17
C ASP A 163 -11.49 0.00 3.43
N PRO A 164 -12.00 1.15 3.90
CA PRO A 164 -13.44 1.34 4.10
C PRO A 164 -14.26 1.14 2.81
N ARG A 165 -13.67 1.31 1.63
CA ARG A 165 -14.31 1.05 0.33
C ARG A 165 -14.46 -0.44 -0.01
N ALA A 166 -13.87 -1.34 0.79
CA ALA A 166 -14.07 -2.79 0.62
C ALA A 166 -15.54 -3.18 0.73
N PHE A 167 -15.92 -4.23 0.00
CA PHE A 167 -17.26 -4.83 0.04
C PHE A 167 -18.39 -3.83 -0.26
N GLY A 168 -18.13 -2.89 -1.18
CA GLY A 168 -19.11 -1.88 -1.59
C GLY A 168 -19.26 -0.71 -0.61
N GLY A 169 -18.37 -0.57 0.36
CA GLY A 169 -18.34 0.58 1.25
C GLY A 169 -17.84 1.86 0.57
N THR A 170 -17.80 2.95 1.33
CA THR A 170 -17.27 4.26 0.88
C THR A 170 -16.27 4.79 1.90
N THR A 171 -15.51 5.81 1.55
CA THR A 171 -14.62 6.50 2.51
C THR A 171 -15.39 7.12 3.68
N ASN A 172 -16.65 7.51 3.47
CA ASN A 172 -17.47 8.22 4.45
C ASN A 172 -18.06 7.30 5.52
N THR A 173 -18.55 6.13 5.11
CA THR A 173 -19.38 5.25 5.96
C THR A 173 -18.88 3.81 6.06
N GLY A 174 -17.90 3.43 5.25
CA GLY A 174 -17.36 2.07 5.19
C GLY A 174 -16.54 1.68 6.42
N GLU A 175 -16.48 0.38 6.68
CA GLU A 175 -15.72 -0.18 7.80
C GLU A 175 -14.27 -0.47 7.40
N SER A 176 -13.33 0.06 8.19
CA SER A 176 -11.90 -0.24 8.08
C SER A 176 -11.45 -1.25 9.13
N GLY A 177 -10.36 -1.94 8.86
CA GLY A 177 -9.79 -2.89 9.82
C GLY A 177 -8.54 -3.57 9.30
N VAL A 178 -8.04 -4.55 10.06
CA VAL A 178 -6.94 -5.43 9.63
C VAL A 178 -7.34 -6.88 9.87
N TYR A 179 -7.23 -7.69 8.83
CA TYR A 179 -7.29 -9.15 8.94
C TYR A 179 -5.91 -9.68 9.34
N VAL A 180 -5.90 -10.61 10.30
CA VAL A 180 -4.71 -11.31 10.74
C VAL A 180 -4.78 -12.74 10.24
N ILE A 181 -3.93 -13.08 9.27
CA ILE A 181 -3.94 -14.37 8.59
C ILE A 181 -2.73 -15.19 9.05
N ASP A 182 -2.98 -16.34 9.70
CA ASP A 182 -1.98 -17.36 9.95
C ASP A 182 -1.65 -18.06 8.63
N VAL A 183 -0.39 -17.94 8.22
CA VAL A 183 0.16 -18.54 7.00
C VAL A 183 1.23 -19.58 7.33
N SER A 184 1.30 -20.07 8.57
CA SER A 184 2.26 -21.11 8.99
C SER A 184 2.20 -22.39 8.15
N LYS A 185 1.05 -22.66 7.53
CA LYS A 185 0.84 -23.69 6.51
C LYS A 185 0.34 -23.02 5.23
N PRO A 186 1.18 -22.84 4.20
CA PRO A 186 0.79 -22.11 3.00
C PRO A 186 -0.35 -22.81 2.21
N GLU A 187 -0.59 -24.09 2.44
CA GLU A 187 -1.69 -24.87 1.86
C GLU A 187 -3.04 -24.62 2.57
N SER A 188 -3.03 -23.99 3.76
CA SER A 188 -4.24 -23.79 4.59
C SER A 188 -4.13 -22.48 5.35
N LEU A 189 -4.37 -21.38 4.63
CA LEU A 189 -4.37 -20.03 5.19
C LEU A 189 -5.59 -19.84 6.09
N LYS A 190 -5.40 -19.20 7.25
CA LYS A 190 -6.49 -19.06 8.25
C LYS A 190 -6.54 -17.67 8.84
N GLN A 191 -7.69 -17.01 8.72
CA GLN A 191 -7.97 -15.84 9.56
C GLN A 191 -8.02 -16.26 11.03
N ILE A 192 -7.15 -15.65 11.84
CA ILE A 192 -7.12 -15.87 13.29
C ILE A 192 -7.66 -14.68 14.09
N ALA A 193 -7.77 -13.52 13.46
CA ALA A 193 -8.45 -12.34 14.00
C ALA A 193 -8.85 -11.39 12.86
N TYR A 194 -9.86 -10.58 13.13
CA TYR A 194 -10.15 -9.35 12.40
C TYR A 194 -10.34 -8.24 13.42
N GLN A 195 -9.64 -7.14 13.25
CA GLN A 195 -9.69 -6.00 14.16
C GLN A 195 -10.21 -4.78 13.40
N VAL A 196 -11.37 -4.28 13.79
CA VAL A 196 -11.91 -3.01 13.28
C VAL A 196 -11.04 -1.85 13.75
N LEU A 197 -10.80 -0.90 12.87
CA LEU A 197 -9.93 0.26 13.09
C LEU A 197 -10.59 1.55 12.55
N PRO A 198 -10.26 2.71 13.12
CA PRO A 198 -10.64 4.02 12.55
C PRO A 198 -10.05 4.34 11.18
N ALA A 199 -8.98 3.64 10.81
CA ALA A 199 -8.26 3.74 9.54
C ALA A 199 -7.98 2.36 8.97
N GLY A 200 -7.80 2.30 7.67
CA GLY A 200 -7.46 1.10 6.93
C GLY A 200 -7.31 1.48 5.47
N HIS A 201 -6.16 1.15 4.91
CA HIS A 201 -5.82 1.29 3.49
C HIS A 201 -4.48 0.58 3.26
N THR A 202 -3.49 0.96 4.06
CA THR A 202 -2.21 0.26 4.24
C THR A 202 -2.02 -0.09 5.71
N THR A 203 -1.15 -1.05 5.98
CA THR A 203 -0.71 -1.31 7.35
C THR A 203 0.72 -1.77 7.34
N SER A 204 1.53 -1.21 8.24
CA SER A 204 2.98 -1.41 8.25
C SER A 204 3.46 -2.03 9.57
N CYS A 205 4.39 -2.98 9.50
CA CYS A 205 4.96 -3.60 10.69
C CYS A 205 5.97 -2.66 11.37
N VAL A 206 5.78 -2.37 12.66
CA VAL A 206 6.77 -1.63 13.46
C VAL A 206 7.25 -2.44 14.66
N ASN A 207 8.52 -2.25 15.03
CA ASN A 207 9.19 -2.95 16.13
C ASN A 207 9.06 -4.47 16.03
N ASP A 208 9.67 -5.10 15.01
CA ASP A 208 9.61 -6.56 14.78
C ASP A 208 8.17 -7.09 14.69
N CYS A 209 7.28 -6.37 13.99
CA CYS A 209 5.86 -6.69 13.88
C CYS A 209 5.14 -6.87 15.24
N GLN A 210 5.64 -6.27 16.32
CA GLN A 210 4.90 -6.26 17.60
C GLN A 210 3.71 -5.31 17.55
N TYR A 211 3.78 -4.31 16.68
CA TYR A 211 2.74 -3.32 16.47
C TYR A 211 2.54 -3.08 14.98
N LEU A 212 1.34 -2.66 14.62
CA LEU A 212 1.01 -2.19 13.28
C LEU A 212 0.72 -0.70 13.34
N TRP A 213 1.19 0.02 12.33
CA TRP A 213 0.76 1.39 12.03
C TRP A 213 -0.14 1.32 10.80
N THR A 214 -1.39 1.77 10.93
CA THR A 214 -2.41 1.70 9.88
C THR A 214 -2.85 3.11 9.51
N GLY A 215 -2.70 3.49 8.25
CA GLY A 215 -3.07 4.81 7.72
C GLY A 215 -4.26 4.75 6.75
N GLY A 216 -4.80 5.94 6.45
CA GLY A 216 -5.70 6.15 5.31
C GLY A 216 -7.09 5.53 5.38
N PRO A 217 -7.94 5.81 4.36
CA PRO A 217 -7.81 6.84 3.32
C PRO A 217 -8.44 8.18 3.76
N ALA A 218 -9.16 8.90 2.89
CA ALA A 218 -9.93 10.11 3.19
C ALA A 218 -10.97 9.92 4.30
N LYS A 219 -11.15 10.89 5.22
CA LYS A 219 -11.87 10.70 6.50
C LYS A 219 -13.32 10.22 6.38
N ALA A 220 -13.80 9.56 7.44
CA ALA A 220 -15.20 9.21 7.63
C ALA A 220 -16.04 10.41 8.12
N ASP A 221 -17.37 10.31 8.01
CA ASP A 221 -18.29 11.37 8.45
C ASP A 221 -18.28 11.58 9.98
N TRP A 222 -18.00 10.53 10.75
CA TRP A 222 -17.93 10.57 12.21
C TRP A 222 -16.58 11.10 12.75
N GLN A 223 -15.58 11.26 11.88
CA GLN A 223 -14.28 11.82 12.25
C GLN A 223 -14.33 13.35 12.27
N PRO A 224 -13.44 14.01 13.03
CA PRO A 224 -13.45 15.47 13.16
C PRO A 224 -13.51 16.19 11.81
N ALA A 225 -14.38 17.22 11.74
CA ALA A 225 -14.69 17.92 10.50
C ALA A 225 -13.48 18.66 9.91
N ASP A 226 -12.56 19.10 10.76
CA ASP A 226 -11.34 19.85 10.41
C ASP A 226 -10.22 18.97 9.82
N TRP A 227 -10.35 17.64 9.89
CA TRP A 227 -9.36 16.74 9.30
C TRP A 227 -9.48 16.68 7.77
N GLY A 228 -8.34 16.55 7.08
CA GLY A 228 -8.28 16.29 5.64
C GLY A 228 -8.36 14.80 5.29
N GLY A 229 -7.96 13.93 6.22
CA GLY A 229 -7.91 12.48 6.02
C GLY A 229 -7.56 11.73 7.29
N ARG A 230 -7.44 10.41 7.19
CA ARG A 230 -7.14 9.56 8.34
C ARG A 230 -5.64 9.59 8.67
N PRO A 231 -5.27 9.96 9.92
CA PRO A 231 -3.92 9.79 10.43
C PRO A 231 -3.63 8.30 10.73
N VAL A 232 -2.55 8.03 11.46
CA VAL A 232 -2.14 6.66 11.78
C VAL A 232 -2.79 6.17 13.09
N TRP A 233 -3.36 4.97 13.06
CA TRP A 233 -3.73 4.23 14.27
C TRP A 233 -2.74 3.10 14.56
N VAL A 234 -2.49 2.89 15.84
CA VAL A 234 -1.57 1.87 16.33
C VAL A 234 -2.34 0.67 16.83
N THR A 235 -1.94 -0.51 16.39
CA THR A 235 -2.49 -1.79 16.87
C THR A 235 -1.39 -2.63 17.48
N ASP A 236 -1.52 -3.01 18.75
CA ASP A 236 -0.68 -4.02 19.40
C ASP A 236 -1.09 -5.41 18.90
N VAL A 237 -0.16 -6.08 18.23
CA VAL A 237 -0.34 -7.42 17.66
C VAL A 237 0.60 -8.44 18.28
N ARG A 238 1.21 -8.14 19.45
CA ARG A 238 2.04 -9.11 20.19
C ARG A 238 1.27 -10.40 20.48
N ASN A 239 -0.03 -10.28 20.76
CA ASN A 239 -0.98 -11.39 20.67
C ASN A 239 -1.84 -11.25 19.40
N PRO A 240 -1.50 -11.94 18.30
CA PRO A 240 -2.17 -11.77 17.02
C PRO A 240 -3.60 -12.32 16.99
N ARG A 241 -3.99 -13.17 17.95
CA ARG A 241 -5.37 -13.65 18.10
C ARG A 241 -6.28 -12.67 18.85
N LYS A 242 -5.69 -11.67 19.51
CA LYS A 242 -6.41 -10.63 20.23
C LYS A 242 -5.68 -9.29 20.10
N PRO A 243 -5.65 -8.71 18.87
CA PRO A 243 -5.08 -7.39 18.65
C PRO A 243 -5.73 -6.35 19.57
N LYS A 244 -5.00 -5.28 19.88
CA LYS A 244 -5.52 -4.16 20.68
C LYS A 244 -5.19 -2.83 20.05
N VAL A 245 -6.21 -2.02 19.81
CA VAL A 245 -6.08 -0.71 19.17
C VAL A 245 -5.87 0.36 20.22
N PHE A 246 -4.93 1.26 19.99
CA PHE A 246 -4.77 2.45 20.81
C PHE A 246 -5.82 3.49 20.43
N LYS A 247 -6.36 4.20 21.43
CA LYS A 247 -7.48 5.14 21.24
C LYS A 247 -7.09 6.34 20.38
N ASP A 248 -5.95 6.94 20.72
CA ASP A 248 -5.51 8.18 20.11
C ASP A 248 -4.67 7.89 18.86
N PRO A 249 -4.92 8.59 17.74
CA PRO A 249 -4.06 8.49 16.56
C PRO A 249 -2.70 9.16 16.80
N ILE A 250 -1.75 8.84 15.93
CA ILE A 250 -0.43 9.49 15.85
C ILE A 250 -0.27 10.14 14.47
N ASP A 251 0.83 10.87 14.26
CA ASP A 251 1.10 11.61 13.01
C ASP A 251 0.01 12.64 12.64
N THR A 252 -0.54 13.29 13.66
CA THR A 252 -1.51 14.39 13.52
C THR A 252 -0.82 15.71 13.13
N GLY A 253 -1.59 16.65 12.58
CA GLY A 253 -1.05 17.96 12.18
C GLY A 253 0.03 17.87 11.10
N ARG A 254 -0.05 16.85 10.22
CA ARG A 254 1.00 16.54 9.24
C ARG A 254 1.08 17.51 8.07
N ASN A 255 -0.04 18.09 7.70
CA ASN A 255 -0.16 19.00 6.57
C ASN A 255 -0.25 20.45 7.08
N ASP A 256 0.91 21.03 7.42
CA ASP A 256 1.01 22.39 7.96
C ASP A 256 0.09 22.65 9.17
N GLY A 257 0.02 21.70 10.10
CA GLY A 257 -0.82 21.78 11.30
C GLY A 257 -2.21 21.14 11.15
N LYS A 258 -2.65 20.81 9.93
CA LYS A 258 -3.88 20.04 9.68
C LYS A 258 -3.61 18.53 9.79
N THR A 259 -4.47 17.81 10.52
CA THR A 259 -4.45 16.34 10.53
C THR A 259 -4.99 15.83 9.21
N ASP A 260 -4.24 14.93 8.57
CA ASP A 260 -4.47 14.59 7.18
C ASP A 260 -4.11 13.15 6.85
N TYR A 261 -4.45 12.74 5.63
CA TYR A 261 -4.26 11.39 5.10
C TYR A 261 -2.79 10.96 5.18
N THR A 262 -2.51 10.01 6.07
CA THR A 262 -1.27 9.20 6.02
C THR A 262 -1.49 7.98 5.13
N HIS A 263 -0.73 7.90 4.05
CA HIS A 263 -0.85 6.85 3.04
C HIS A 263 -0.19 5.55 3.51
N ASP A 264 1.13 5.52 3.65
CA ASP A 264 1.89 4.31 3.93
C ASP A 264 3.09 4.60 4.84
N ILE A 265 3.61 3.57 5.51
CA ILE A 265 4.70 3.67 6.48
C ILE A 265 5.81 2.67 6.14
N GLN A 266 7.02 3.17 5.87
CA GLN A 266 8.18 2.29 5.65
C GLN A 266 9.17 2.37 6.80
N VAL A 267 9.61 1.21 7.30
CA VAL A 267 10.63 1.15 8.35
C VAL A 267 12.01 1.00 7.72
N ASP A 268 12.86 2.01 7.89
CA ASP A 268 14.21 1.96 7.34
C ASP A 268 15.12 0.99 8.10
N SER A 269 16.30 0.72 7.55
CA SER A 269 17.24 -0.24 8.16
C SER A 269 17.85 0.22 9.50
N SER A 270 17.61 1.47 9.91
CA SER A 270 17.96 1.99 11.24
C SER A 270 16.79 1.91 12.22
N GLY A 271 15.63 1.40 11.78
CA GLY A 271 14.43 1.26 12.58
C GLY A 271 13.64 2.56 12.74
N ILE A 272 13.77 3.51 11.81
CA ILE A 272 12.92 4.70 11.76
C ILE A 272 11.69 4.38 10.92
N ALA A 273 10.50 4.65 11.46
CA ALA A 273 9.25 4.55 10.71
C ALA A 273 8.98 5.86 9.96
N TRP A 274 8.91 5.80 8.63
CA TRP A 274 8.68 6.93 7.73
C TRP A 274 7.24 6.92 7.24
N ALA A 275 6.44 7.84 7.76
CA ALA A 275 5.05 8.00 7.37
C ALA A 275 4.94 8.93 6.16
N SER A 276 4.49 8.41 5.02
CA SER A 276 4.19 9.14 3.79
C SER A 276 2.71 9.51 3.77
N GLY A 277 2.35 10.66 3.23
CA GLY A 277 0.96 11.07 3.06
C GLY A 277 0.86 12.52 2.63
N ARG A 278 -0.35 13.09 2.75
CA ARG A 278 -0.57 14.51 2.50
C ARG A 278 0.25 15.34 3.48
N GLY A 279 0.99 16.33 2.97
CA GLY A 279 1.94 17.12 3.76
C GLY A 279 3.36 16.54 3.84
N GLY A 280 3.69 15.55 3.00
CA GLY A 280 5.05 15.06 2.79
C GLY A 280 5.38 13.77 3.53
N VAL A 281 6.63 13.62 3.98
CA VAL A 281 7.11 12.40 4.65
C VAL A 281 7.75 12.76 6.00
N ARG A 282 7.35 12.08 7.08
CA ARG A 282 7.85 12.30 8.44
C ARG A 282 8.37 11.00 9.05
N GLY A 283 9.59 11.05 9.58
CA GLY A 283 10.28 9.95 10.26
C GLY A 283 10.08 9.98 11.76
N TYR A 284 9.95 8.79 12.35
CA TYR A 284 9.66 8.59 13.76
C TYR A 284 10.54 7.52 14.39
N HIS A 285 11.07 7.81 15.56
CA HIS A 285 11.53 6.76 16.46
C HIS A 285 10.33 6.13 17.17
N THR A 286 10.29 4.81 17.20
CA THR A 286 9.21 4.00 17.79
C THR A 286 9.65 3.22 19.03
N TYR A 287 10.92 3.36 19.43
CA TYR A 287 11.49 2.68 20.60
C TYR A 287 12.73 3.41 21.16
N GLY A 288 13.01 3.13 22.45
CA GLY A 288 14.20 3.60 23.15
C GLY A 288 14.09 5.03 23.69
N TRP A 289 15.07 5.45 24.48
CA TRP A 289 15.18 6.85 24.93
C TRP A 289 15.76 7.71 23.81
N ARG A 290 15.04 8.76 23.44
CA ARG A 290 15.38 9.66 22.33
C ARG A 290 15.20 11.10 22.74
N TYR A 291 16.04 11.99 22.21
CA TYR A 291 15.79 13.42 22.28
C TYR A 291 14.64 13.76 21.34
N ASP A 292 13.58 14.38 21.86
CA ASP A 292 12.47 14.91 21.07
C ASP A 292 12.79 16.33 20.64
N PRO A 293 12.99 16.60 19.34
CA PRO A 293 13.38 17.91 18.85
C PRO A 293 12.22 18.92 18.85
N VAL A 294 10.97 18.46 18.97
CA VAL A 294 9.78 19.32 19.06
C VAL A 294 9.57 19.75 20.51
N LEU A 295 9.59 18.79 21.43
CA LEU A 295 9.40 19.04 22.87
C LEU A 295 10.66 19.46 23.61
N LYS A 296 11.83 19.43 22.95
CA LYS A 296 13.16 19.77 23.50
C LYS A 296 13.50 19.01 24.79
N LYS A 297 13.15 17.73 24.87
CA LYS A 297 13.43 16.87 26.03
C LYS A 297 13.71 15.44 25.63
N VAL A 298 14.46 14.71 26.45
CA VAL A 298 14.64 13.26 26.28
C VAL A 298 13.40 12.55 26.80
N ARG A 299 12.82 11.66 25.98
CA ARG A 299 11.70 10.80 26.37
C ARG A 299 11.78 9.43 25.72
N LYS A 300 11.09 8.46 26.29
CA LYS A 300 10.97 7.13 25.71
C LYS A 300 10.03 7.18 24.50
N ALA A 301 10.57 6.84 23.33
CA ALA A 301 9.77 6.54 22.16
C ALA A 301 9.10 5.17 22.34
N VAL A 302 7.82 5.10 22.01
CA VAL A 302 7.02 3.87 21.92
C VAL A 302 6.10 3.97 20.71
N PRO A 303 5.57 2.86 20.16
CA PRO A 303 4.79 2.90 18.91
C PRO A 303 3.55 3.80 18.95
N TRP A 304 2.86 3.92 20.08
CA TRP A 304 1.68 4.77 20.27
C TRP A 304 2.01 6.17 20.82
N ASN A 305 3.29 6.48 21.03
CA ASN A 305 3.77 7.80 21.39
C ASN A 305 5.19 7.98 20.83
N PRO A 306 5.34 7.99 19.49
CA PRO A 306 6.65 8.01 18.84
C PRO A 306 7.35 9.36 19.05
N VAL A 307 8.67 9.37 18.88
CA VAL A 307 9.48 10.60 18.93
C VAL A 307 9.79 11.08 17.51
N PRO A 308 9.48 12.34 17.14
CA PRO A 308 9.89 12.94 15.88
C PRO A 308 11.38 12.76 15.58
N TYR A 309 11.71 12.37 14.35
CA TYR A 309 13.10 12.21 13.89
C TYR A 309 13.49 13.28 12.86
N ALA A 310 12.90 13.24 11.67
CA ALA A 310 13.22 14.11 10.54
C ALA A 310 12.09 14.10 9.52
N GLY A 311 12.14 14.96 8.51
CA GLY A 311 11.15 15.03 7.43
C GLY A 311 10.33 16.33 7.42
N GLY A 312 9.34 16.38 6.52
CA GLY A 312 8.53 17.56 6.23
C GLY A 312 7.81 17.47 4.89
N GLY A 313 7.12 18.54 4.52
CA GLY A 313 6.46 18.69 3.22
C GLY A 313 7.45 18.80 2.06
N LEU A 314 6.94 18.66 0.85
CA LEU A 314 7.66 18.98 -0.40
C LEU A 314 7.04 20.22 -1.04
N ASP A 315 7.85 20.96 -1.78
CA ASP A 315 7.37 22.15 -2.48
C ASP A 315 6.63 21.72 -3.75
N GLU A 316 5.32 22.02 -3.82
CA GLU A 316 4.44 21.77 -4.96
C GLU A 316 4.83 22.57 -6.21
N ALA A 317 5.81 23.47 -6.14
CA ALA A 317 6.44 24.01 -7.34
C ALA A 317 7.44 23.03 -7.99
N THR A 318 7.90 22.02 -7.23
CA THR A 318 8.88 21.02 -7.66
C THR A 318 8.31 19.63 -7.83
N VAL A 319 7.08 19.43 -7.36
CA VAL A 319 6.29 18.20 -7.44
C VAL A 319 4.87 18.60 -7.89
N ASN A 320 4.00 17.65 -8.23
CA ASN A 320 2.67 17.95 -8.79
C ASN A 320 1.50 17.92 -7.76
N SER A 321 1.76 17.57 -6.50
CA SER A 321 0.82 17.52 -5.38
C SER A 321 1.52 17.46 -4.01
N SER A 322 0.76 17.59 -2.93
CA SER A 322 1.27 17.35 -1.56
C SER A 322 1.17 15.89 -1.11
N PHE A 323 0.69 14.99 -1.97
CA PHE A 323 0.36 13.61 -1.61
C PHE A 323 1.51 12.64 -1.89
N MET A 324 2.23 12.29 -0.81
CA MET A 324 3.32 11.33 -0.89
C MET A 324 2.83 9.93 -0.54
N HIS A 325 2.98 9.02 -1.49
CA HIS A 325 2.40 7.68 -1.45
C HIS A 325 3.28 6.72 -0.61
N ASN A 326 4.52 6.49 -1.02
CA ASN A 326 5.47 5.63 -0.28
C ASN A 326 6.88 6.23 -0.31
N SER A 327 7.75 5.74 0.58
CA SER A 327 9.11 6.27 0.71
C SER A 327 10.15 5.20 1.01
N PHE A 328 11.40 5.51 0.69
CA PHE A 328 12.56 4.69 1.01
C PHE A 328 13.74 5.58 1.41
N ARG A 329 14.33 5.26 2.57
CA ARG A 329 15.55 5.92 3.03
C ARG A 329 16.76 4.96 2.95
N PRO A 330 17.73 5.21 2.05
CA PRO A 330 18.96 4.44 1.99
C PRO A 330 19.85 4.76 3.19
N VAL A 331 19.88 3.85 4.15
CA VAL A 331 20.69 3.95 5.38
C VAL A 331 21.12 2.56 5.82
N GLY A 332 22.03 2.45 6.80
CA GLY A 332 22.44 1.18 7.38
C GLY A 332 22.82 0.13 6.34
N ARG A 333 22.19 -1.05 6.39
CA ARG A 333 22.44 -2.17 5.46
C ARG A 333 21.96 -1.93 4.03
N THR A 334 21.18 -0.87 3.80
CA THR A 334 20.63 -0.48 2.48
C THR A 334 21.20 0.86 2.01
N ALA A 335 22.30 1.32 2.61
CA ALA A 335 22.88 2.63 2.33
C ALA A 335 23.42 2.78 0.88
N ASP A 336 23.69 1.66 0.20
CA ASP A 336 24.18 1.59 -1.17
C ASP A 336 23.06 1.37 -2.20
N GLN A 337 21.80 1.28 -1.75
CA GLN A 337 20.66 0.99 -2.62
C GLN A 337 20.06 2.26 -3.26
N GLY A 338 20.44 3.46 -2.81
CA GLY A 338 19.89 4.73 -3.34
C GLY A 338 20.98 5.70 -3.80
N PRO A 339 20.76 7.03 -3.67
CA PRO A 339 21.78 8.04 -3.92
C PRO A 339 23.13 7.73 -3.26
N ASP A 340 24.24 7.97 -3.97
CA ASP A 340 25.58 7.60 -3.49
C ASP A 340 25.87 8.27 -2.13
N PRO A 341 26.02 7.49 -1.04
CA PRO A 341 26.20 8.03 0.30
C PRO A 341 27.49 8.84 0.47
N ARG A 342 28.49 8.63 -0.40
CA ARG A 342 29.75 9.38 -0.38
C ARG A 342 29.57 10.81 -0.90
N LYS A 343 28.66 11.01 -1.86
CA LYS A 343 28.36 12.31 -2.47
C LYS A 343 27.25 13.05 -1.73
N TRP A 344 26.20 12.33 -1.32
CA TRP A 344 24.97 12.94 -0.78
C TRP A 344 24.84 12.84 0.74
N GLY A 345 25.68 12.04 1.38
CA GLY A 345 25.69 11.80 2.82
C GLY A 345 24.83 10.59 3.22
N ARG A 346 25.39 9.71 4.05
CA ARG A 346 24.68 8.51 4.55
C ARG A 346 23.37 8.88 5.25
N GLY A 347 22.26 8.33 4.77
CA GLY A 347 20.92 8.55 5.34
C GLY A 347 20.46 10.01 5.29
N GLN A 348 21.03 10.85 4.42
CA GLN A 348 20.66 12.26 4.26
C GLN A 348 19.71 12.52 3.08
N THR A 349 19.33 11.46 2.37
CA THR A 349 18.36 11.50 1.27
C THR A 349 17.19 10.58 1.57
N ILE A 350 16.05 10.89 0.99
CA ILE A 350 14.87 10.05 0.99
C ILE A 350 14.30 10.02 -0.43
N VAL A 351 13.95 8.82 -0.89
CA VAL A 351 13.29 8.55 -2.16
C VAL A 351 11.80 8.44 -1.88
N ILE A 352 10.97 9.12 -2.65
CA ILE A 352 9.55 9.30 -2.37
C ILE A 352 8.78 9.13 -3.67
N THR A 353 7.68 8.40 -3.61
CA THR A 353 6.67 8.43 -4.67
C THR A 353 5.68 9.52 -4.35
N GLU A 354 5.51 10.44 -5.28
CA GLU A 354 4.32 11.26 -5.35
C GLU A 354 3.28 10.55 -6.20
N GLU A 355 2.06 10.45 -5.68
CA GLU A 355 0.95 9.92 -6.47
C GLU A 355 -0.09 11.02 -6.70
N THR A 356 -0.33 11.36 -7.97
CA THR A 356 -1.38 12.31 -8.34
C THR A 356 -1.85 12.06 -9.77
N PHE A 357 -3.12 12.34 -9.99
CA PHE A 357 -3.81 12.15 -11.27
C PHE A 357 -4.40 13.48 -11.70
N ASN A 358 -3.59 14.24 -12.42
CA ASN A 358 -3.94 15.55 -12.94
C ASN A 358 -4.33 15.44 -14.43
N ASP A 359 -4.82 16.54 -15.00
CA ASP A 359 -5.11 16.55 -16.43
C ASP A 359 -3.77 16.41 -17.22
N GLY A 360 -3.60 15.25 -17.86
CA GLY A 360 -2.45 14.88 -18.68
C GLY A 360 -1.23 14.35 -17.92
N CYS A 361 -0.55 13.35 -18.49
CA CYS A 361 0.61 12.66 -17.90
C CYS A 361 1.78 13.55 -17.47
N ALA A 362 1.92 14.76 -18.03
CA ALA A 362 3.01 15.68 -17.66
C ALA A 362 2.86 16.21 -16.23
N ASN A 363 1.64 16.22 -15.71
CA ASN A 363 1.29 16.75 -14.39
C ASN A 363 0.99 15.63 -13.38
N ASP A 364 1.16 14.36 -13.77
CA ASP A 364 0.92 13.21 -12.90
C ASP A 364 2.07 12.96 -11.92
N GLY A 365 1.83 12.06 -10.97
CA GLY A 365 2.76 11.75 -9.89
C GLY A 365 4.17 11.38 -10.35
N LEU A 366 5.15 11.88 -9.61
CA LEU A 366 6.57 11.76 -9.92
C LEU A 366 7.29 10.82 -8.95
N LEU A 367 8.43 10.29 -9.40
CA LEU A 367 9.49 9.91 -8.48
C LEU A 367 10.17 11.18 -7.98
N VAL A 368 10.33 11.31 -6.67
CA VAL A 368 10.97 12.46 -6.02
C VAL A 368 12.13 11.98 -5.14
N ILE A 369 13.29 12.63 -5.22
CA ILE A 369 14.37 12.42 -4.26
C ILE A 369 14.66 13.73 -3.55
N ALA A 370 14.60 13.72 -2.22
CA ALA A 370 14.73 14.91 -1.40
C ALA A 370 15.85 14.79 -0.37
N SER A 371 16.37 15.94 0.08
CA SER A 371 17.34 16.00 1.17
C SER A 371 16.65 16.13 2.51
N LEU A 372 17.09 15.32 3.49
CA LEU A 372 16.67 15.41 4.89
C LEU A 372 17.45 16.47 5.69
N LYS A 373 18.49 17.07 5.09
CA LYS A 373 19.30 18.11 5.75
C LYS A 373 18.40 19.25 6.22
N GLY A 374 18.62 19.68 7.47
CA GLY A 374 17.83 20.75 8.07
C GLY A 374 16.44 20.35 8.58
N SER A 375 16.06 19.06 8.56
CA SER A 375 14.75 18.61 9.05
C SER A 375 14.75 17.92 10.43
N TYR A 376 15.94 17.66 10.98
CA TYR A 376 16.12 16.92 12.25
C TYR A 376 15.77 17.72 13.51
N GLY A 377 15.53 19.02 13.38
CA GLY A 377 15.23 19.92 14.49
C GLY A 377 13.73 20.04 14.79
N GLY A 378 12.88 19.19 14.19
CA GLY A 378 11.42 19.24 14.37
C GLY A 378 10.72 20.26 13.47
N GLN A 379 11.38 20.75 12.41
CA GLN A 379 10.84 21.76 11.50
C GLN A 379 9.55 21.28 10.82
N GLY A 380 9.53 20.04 10.34
CA GLY A 380 8.34 19.46 9.70
C GLY A 380 7.09 19.49 10.60
N TRP A 381 7.25 19.32 11.92
CA TRP A 381 6.15 19.34 12.91
C TRP A 381 5.74 20.74 13.35
N ARG A 382 6.58 21.75 13.10
CA ARG A 382 6.28 23.17 13.39
C ARG A 382 5.84 23.94 12.15
N SER A 383 5.73 23.28 11.00
CA SER A 383 5.25 23.86 9.76
C SER A 383 3.80 24.33 9.92
N THR A 384 3.51 25.55 9.50
CA THR A 384 2.15 26.13 9.46
C THR A 384 1.90 26.72 8.07
N PRO A 385 0.64 27.10 7.71
CA PRO A 385 0.36 27.71 6.42
C PRO A 385 1.15 29.02 6.20
N GLU A 386 1.41 29.77 7.27
CA GLU A 386 2.14 31.04 7.26
C GLU A 386 3.67 30.84 7.31
N ASN A 387 4.14 29.74 7.89
CA ASN A 387 5.56 29.43 8.04
C ASN A 387 5.83 27.97 7.65
N LYS A 388 5.83 27.74 6.33
CA LYS A 388 6.00 26.43 5.73
C LYS A 388 7.45 25.96 5.81
N PHE A 389 7.64 24.71 6.22
CA PHE A 389 8.90 23.99 6.04
C PHE A 389 8.78 22.96 4.93
N ARG A 390 9.69 23.01 3.96
CA ARG A 390 9.77 22.08 2.83
C ARG A 390 11.14 21.45 2.72
N LEU A 391 11.17 20.14 2.50
CA LEU A 391 12.37 19.41 2.16
C LEU A 391 12.88 19.89 0.80
N ARG A 392 14.20 20.01 0.66
CA ARG A 392 14.80 20.40 -0.61
C ARG A 392 14.78 19.22 -1.58
N THR A 393 14.02 19.34 -2.65
CA THR A 393 14.04 18.42 -3.79
C THR A 393 15.42 18.43 -4.46
N LEU A 394 15.99 17.25 -4.66
CA LEU A 394 17.28 17.03 -5.34
C LEU A 394 17.07 16.72 -6.82
N GLY A 395 16.01 16.00 -7.14
CA GLY A 395 15.56 15.76 -8.49
C GLY A 395 14.26 14.98 -8.51
N THR A 396 13.61 15.03 -9.67
CA THR A 396 12.37 14.34 -9.96
C THR A 396 12.46 13.59 -11.27
N TRP A 397 11.62 12.58 -11.42
CA TRP A 397 11.47 11.85 -12.67
C TRP A 397 10.01 11.49 -12.89
N GLY A 398 9.49 11.80 -14.09
CA GLY A 398 8.15 11.44 -14.53
C GLY A 398 8.20 10.78 -15.90
N VAL A 399 7.13 10.07 -16.23
CA VAL A 399 7.06 9.21 -17.43
C VAL A 399 6.71 9.98 -18.70
N ALA A 400 6.07 11.16 -18.59
CA ALA A 400 5.69 11.96 -19.75
C ALA A 400 6.86 12.24 -20.70
N GLY A 401 6.64 11.97 -22.00
CA GLY A 401 7.62 12.18 -23.06
C GLY A 401 8.86 11.29 -22.99
N LYS A 402 8.93 10.28 -22.11
CA LYS A 402 10.06 9.35 -22.03
C LYS A 402 9.94 8.22 -23.04
N GLU A 403 11.07 7.62 -23.40
CA GLU A 403 11.11 6.43 -24.24
C GLU A 403 10.20 5.32 -23.67
N GLY A 404 9.40 4.70 -24.53
CA GLY A 404 8.44 3.67 -24.14
C GLY A 404 7.20 4.19 -23.41
N SER A 405 6.91 5.49 -23.44
CA SER A 405 5.68 6.08 -22.87
C SER A 405 4.57 6.20 -23.90
N ARG A 406 3.31 6.18 -23.43
CA ARG A 406 2.11 6.17 -24.27
C ARG A 406 1.39 7.51 -24.14
N PRO A 407 1.08 8.24 -25.23
CA PRO A 407 0.46 9.56 -25.13
C PRO A 407 -1.08 9.54 -25.07
N ASP A 408 -1.72 8.39 -25.21
CA ASP A 408 -3.17 8.18 -25.34
C ASP A 408 -3.87 7.76 -24.03
N THR A 409 -3.23 8.01 -22.89
CA THR A 409 -3.75 7.70 -21.56
C THR A 409 -3.34 8.80 -20.61
N ASP A 410 -4.17 9.04 -19.59
CA ASP A 410 -3.92 9.98 -18.50
C ASP A 410 -3.62 9.24 -17.18
N ASP A 411 -3.39 7.92 -17.22
CA ASP A 411 -3.10 7.09 -16.04
C ASP A 411 -1.59 6.86 -15.93
N CYS A 412 -0.87 7.91 -15.51
CA CYS A 412 0.58 8.05 -15.63
C CYS A 412 1.31 8.28 -14.30
N SER A 413 0.58 8.29 -13.19
CA SER A 413 1.15 8.57 -11.87
C SER A 413 2.18 7.53 -11.44
N ALA A 414 3.26 7.98 -10.81
CA ALA A 414 4.15 7.10 -10.06
C ALA A 414 3.37 6.41 -8.91
N HIS A 415 3.74 5.17 -8.64
CA HIS A 415 3.16 4.35 -7.57
C HIS A 415 4.27 3.59 -6.80
N TYR A 416 4.02 2.38 -6.31
CA TYR A 416 5.02 1.60 -5.58
C TYR A 416 6.30 1.34 -6.38
N PHE A 417 7.41 1.30 -5.64
CA PHE A 417 8.70 0.85 -6.16
C PHE A 417 9.38 -0.08 -5.17
N ASP A 418 10.24 -0.93 -5.70
CA ASP A 418 11.30 -1.62 -4.96
C ASP A 418 12.66 -1.22 -5.53
N VAL A 419 13.72 -1.44 -4.77
CA VAL A 419 15.06 -0.97 -5.11
C VAL A 419 16.12 -2.04 -4.90
N LYS A 420 17.00 -2.17 -5.90
CA LYS A 420 18.16 -3.05 -5.83
C LYS A 420 19.36 -2.43 -6.54
N ASN A 421 20.49 -2.35 -5.84
CA ASN A 421 21.78 -1.86 -6.34
C ASN A 421 21.71 -0.44 -6.95
N GLY A 422 20.91 0.46 -6.40
CA GLY A 422 20.73 1.81 -6.93
C GLY A 422 19.75 1.92 -8.08
N ILE A 423 19.11 0.81 -8.47
CA ILE A 423 18.09 0.77 -9.52
C ILE A 423 16.72 0.55 -8.88
N LEU A 424 15.80 1.49 -9.08
CA LEU A 424 14.39 1.32 -8.73
C LEU A 424 13.68 0.55 -9.84
N ALA A 425 12.78 -0.35 -9.47
CA ALA A 425 11.71 -0.85 -10.32
C ALA A 425 10.40 -0.23 -9.83
N GLN A 426 9.87 0.74 -10.57
CA GLN A 426 8.72 1.55 -10.14
C GLN A 426 7.54 1.39 -11.09
N ALA A 427 6.36 1.25 -10.52
CA ALA A 427 5.09 1.22 -11.22
C ALA A 427 4.64 2.64 -11.63
N PHE A 428 4.10 2.75 -12.84
CA PHE A 428 3.45 3.95 -13.38
C PHE A 428 2.12 3.58 -14.07
N TYR A 429 1.30 2.74 -13.43
CA TYR A 429 0.00 2.29 -13.95
C TYR A 429 0.03 1.82 -15.41
N THR A 430 -0.66 2.52 -16.31
CA THR A 430 -0.72 2.16 -17.74
C THR A 430 0.60 2.36 -18.47
N GLN A 431 1.52 3.11 -17.87
CA GLN A 431 2.87 3.29 -18.37
C GLN A 431 3.83 2.18 -17.93
N GLY A 432 3.32 1.16 -17.24
CA GLY A 432 4.05 -0.07 -16.92
C GLY A 432 5.08 0.11 -15.82
N THR A 433 6.13 -0.72 -15.84
CA THR A 433 7.26 -0.64 -14.91
C THR A 433 8.44 0.11 -15.53
N ARG A 434 9.02 1.04 -14.76
CA ARG A 434 10.22 1.82 -15.13
C ARG A 434 11.39 1.40 -14.26
N PHE A 435 12.55 1.24 -14.89
CA PHE A 435 13.81 0.91 -14.19
C PHE A 435 14.72 2.13 -14.18
N LEU A 436 14.92 2.70 -12.99
CA LEU A 436 15.53 4.02 -12.82
C LEU A 436 16.82 3.92 -12.00
N ASP A 437 17.95 4.35 -12.57
CA ASP A 437 19.18 4.56 -11.82
C ASP A 437 19.09 5.87 -11.03
N VAL A 438 19.13 5.75 -9.71
CA VAL A 438 18.97 6.88 -8.76
C VAL A 438 20.23 7.20 -7.96
N ARG A 439 21.38 6.60 -8.33
CA ARG A 439 22.65 6.83 -7.61
C ARG A 439 23.08 8.29 -7.65
N ASP A 440 22.70 9.01 -8.71
CA ASP A 440 22.80 10.47 -8.79
C ASP A 440 21.40 11.10 -8.85
N PRO A 441 20.87 11.65 -7.73
CA PRO A 441 19.51 12.16 -7.66
C PRO A 441 19.28 13.42 -8.50
N THR A 442 20.34 14.12 -8.92
CA THR A 442 20.24 15.25 -9.86
C THR A 442 20.19 14.81 -11.32
N ASN A 443 20.35 13.52 -11.60
CA ASN A 443 20.39 12.94 -12.94
C ASN A 443 19.83 11.52 -12.93
N ILE A 444 18.55 11.39 -12.58
CA ILE A 444 17.83 10.11 -12.57
C ILE A 444 17.68 9.61 -14.02
N LYS A 445 18.11 8.36 -14.28
CA LYS A 445 18.12 7.81 -15.64
C LYS A 445 17.24 6.59 -15.76
N GLN A 446 16.33 6.61 -16.74
CA GLN A 446 15.66 5.39 -17.19
C GLN A 446 16.66 4.52 -17.95
N ILE A 447 16.93 3.32 -17.45
CA ILE A 447 17.84 2.35 -18.08
C ILE A 447 17.11 1.20 -18.76
N ALA A 448 15.87 0.94 -18.34
CA ALA A 448 15.01 -0.09 -18.89
C ALA A 448 13.54 0.26 -18.60
N TYR A 449 12.62 -0.41 -19.31
CA TYR A 449 11.18 -0.30 -19.07
C TYR A 449 10.47 -1.56 -19.57
N TYR A 450 9.34 -1.86 -18.94
CA TYR A 450 8.41 -2.93 -19.33
C TYR A 450 6.99 -2.37 -19.31
N ARG A 451 6.45 -2.10 -20.50
CA ARG A 451 5.09 -1.61 -20.69
C ARG A 451 4.36 -2.45 -21.75
N PRO A 452 3.71 -3.55 -21.32
CA PRO A 452 2.69 -4.22 -22.13
C PRO A 452 1.63 -3.24 -22.62
N ASP A 453 1.00 -3.53 -23.76
CA ASP A 453 -0.09 -2.74 -24.33
C ASP A 453 -1.32 -2.62 -23.40
N ASP A 454 -1.59 -3.66 -22.61
CA ASP A 454 -2.65 -3.76 -21.62
C ASP A 454 -2.18 -3.53 -20.16
N ALA A 455 -1.00 -2.91 -19.98
CA ALA A 455 -0.40 -2.69 -18.67
C ALA A 455 -1.31 -1.91 -17.72
N ARG A 456 -1.34 -2.37 -16.47
CA ARG A 456 -1.99 -1.77 -15.30
C ARG A 456 -1.15 -2.08 -14.08
N THR A 457 0.10 -1.66 -14.15
CA THR A 457 1.12 -2.04 -13.18
C THR A 457 0.88 -1.31 -11.86
N TRP A 458 0.74 -2.08 -10.79
CA TRP A 458 0.52 -1.60 -9.43
C TRP A 458 1.83 -1.50 -8.65
N ALA A 459 2.71 -2.48 -8.80
CA ALA A 459 3.97 -2.53 -8.05
C ALA A 459 4.97 -3.47 -8.74
N ALA A 460 6.26 -3.32 -8.43
CA ALA A 460 7.31 -4.23 -8.88
C ALA A 460 8.24 -4.58 -7.73
N TYR A 461 8.63 -5.85 -7.61
CA TYR A 461 9.43 -6.36 -6.50
C TYR A 461 10.63 -7.15 -7.00
N TYR A 462 11.82 -6.85 -6.49
CA TYR A 462 13.01 -7.65 -6.74
C TYR A 462 12.98 -8.91 -5.86
N HIS A 463 13.15 -10.08 -6.48
CA HIS A 463 13.34 -11.33 -5.76
C HIS A 463 14.40 -12.20 -6.43
N GLY A 464 15.57 -12.31 -5.79
CA GLY A 464 16.73 -12.96 -6.36
C GLY A 464 17.20 -12.24 -7.63
N LYS A 465 17.20 -12.95 -8.77
CA LYS A 465 17.56 -12.41 -10.09
C LYS A 465 16.36 -11.98 -10.94
N TYR A 466 15.14 -12.13 -10.40
CA TYR A 466 13.90 -11.82 -11.10
C TYR A 466 13.24 -10.58 -10.51
N ILE A 467 12.35 -9.98 -11.28
CA ILE A 467 11.47 -8.90 -10.87
C ILE A 467 10.04 -9.38 -11.07
N TYR A 468 9.21 -9.29 -10.03
CA TYR A 468 7.80 -9.66 -10.08
C TYR A 468 6.97 -8.39 -10.17
N VAL A 469 6.28 -8.23 -11.29
CA VAL A 469 5.43 -7.07 -11.57
C VAL A 469 4.00 -7.45 -11.28
N VAL A 470 3.41 -6.78 -10.28
CA VAL A 470 1.99 -6.88 -9.98
C VAL A 470 1.24 -6.00 -10.96
N ASP A 471 0.41 -6.63 -11.78
CA ASP A 471 -0.39 -5.97 -12.78
C ASP A 471 -1.87 -6.35 -12.61
N HIS A 472 -2.72 -5.33 -12.51
CA HIS A 472 -4.14 -5.54 -12.22
C HIS A 472 -4.84 -6.33 -13.34
N ALA A 473 -4.47 -6.13 -14.61
CA ALA A 473 -5.07 -6.83 -15.76
C ALA A 473 -4.42 -8.18 -16.08
N ARG A 474 -3.12 -8.32 -15.79
CA ARG A 474 -2.31 -9.46 -16.25
C ARG A 474 -1.92 -10.45 -15.14
N GLY A 475 -2.15 -10.11 -13.88
CA GLY A 475 -1.69 -10.87 -12.73
C GLY A 475 -0.23 -10.55 -12.41
N ILE A 476 0.61 -11.57 -12.19
CA ILE A 476 2.04 -11.32 -11.88
C ILE A 476 2.92 -11.64 -13.08
N ASP A 477 3.50 -10.64 -13.72
CA ASP A 477 4.53 -10.86 -14.73
C ASP A 477 5.91 -11.07 -14.06
N VAL A 478 6.66 -12.06 -14.53
CA VAL A 478 8.03 -12.33 -14.04
C VAL A 478 9.02 -11.87 -15.08
N LEU A 479 9.85 -10.90 -14.71
CA LEU A 479 10.86 -10.31 -15.57
C LEU A 479 12.26 -10.77 -15.17
N LYS A 480 13.15 -10.78 -16.16
CA LYS A 480 14.60 -10.90 -15.96
C LYS A 480 15.27 -9.64 -16.49
N ALA A 481 16.10 -9.01 -15.67
CA ALA A 481 16.90 -7.86 -16.08
C ALA A 481 18.07 -8.28 -16.99
N GLY A 482 18.33 -7.48 -18.02
CA GLY A 482 19.48 -7.62 -18.92
C GLY A 482 20.65 -6.67 -18.62
N PHE A 483 20.57 -5.91 -17.52
CA PHE A 483 21.53 -4.89 -17.10
C PHE A 483 22.31 -5.26 -15.83
#